data_AF-A0A2A5JWB7-F1
#
_entry.id   AF-A0A2A5JWB7-F1
#
_cell.length_a   1.000
_cell.length_b   1.000
_cell.length_c   1.000
_cell.angle_alpha   90.00
_cell.angle_beta   90.00
_cell.angle_gamma   90.00
#
_symmetry.space_group_name_H-M   'P 1'
#
loop_
_entity.id
_entity.type
_entity.pdbx_description
1 polymer ?
#
loop_
_entity_poly.entity_id
_entity_poly.type
_entity_poly.pdbx_seq_one_letter_code
_entity_poly.pdbx_strand_id
1 'polypeptide(L)'
;MSDANALSNPDPIYPRLSRKFKEQGTVLLKIYIEADGSVSEIEIHESSGHSRLDQSARATVKHWQYQPATQDGQAIGYWYLQPVNFALN
;
A
#
# COMPACT_ATOMS: atom_id res chain seq x y z
N MET A 1 -1.09 -18.02 -10.26
CA MET A 1 -1.25 -18.35 -8.84
C MET A 1 -2.02 -17.19 -8.24
N SER A 2 -3.27 -17.49 -7.90
CA SER A 2 -4.29 -16.71 -7.19
C SER A 2 -4.16 -15.18 -7.23
N ASP A 3 -4.75 -14.60 -8.27
CA ASP A 3 -5.14 -13.20 -8.34
C ASP A 3 -6.08 -12.88 -7.17
N ALA A 4 -5.52 -12.33 -6.09
CA ALA A 4 -6.31 -11.74 -5.03
C ALA A 4 -6.99 -10.50 -5.58
N ASN A 5 -8.21 -10.70 -6.08
CA ASN A 5 -9.29 -9.73 -6.32
C ASN A 5 -8.90 -8.28 -5.96
N ALA A 6 -8.19 -7.62 -6.86
CA ALA A 6 -7.92 -6.20 -6.75
C ALA A 6 -9.23 -5.48 -7.02
N LEU A 7 -9.96 -5.12 -5.95
CA LEU A 7 -10.68 -3.84 -5.94
C LEU A 7 -9.75 -2.84 -6.63
N SER A 8 -10.20 -2.23 -7.73
CA SER A 8 -9.39 -1.52 -8.71
C SER A 8 -8.44 -0.48 -8.07
N ASN A 9 -7.29 -0.96 -7.59
CA ASN A 9 -6.33 -0.20 -6.82
C ASN A 9 -5.27 0.27 -7.81
N PRO A 10 -5.22 1.58 -8.11
CA PRO A 10 -4.31 2.08 -9.12
C PRO A 10 -2.87 1.84 -8.70
N ASP A 11 -2.01 1.54 -9.69
CA ASP A 11 -0.59 1.39 -9.46
C ASP A 11 0.00 2.65 -8.79
N PRO A 12 1.00 2.48 -7.90
CA PRO A 12 1.67 3.60 -7.27
C PRO A 12 2.29 4.56 -8.28
N ILE A 13 2.05 5.85 -8.09
CA ILE A 13 2.59 6.87 -8.98
C ILE A 13 4.10 6.95 -8.77
N TYR A 14 4.88 6.44 -9.72
CA TYR A 14 6.34 6.54 -9.63
C TYR A 14 6.78 8.01 -9.83
N PRO A 15 7.36 8.68 -8.80
CA PRO A 15 7.72 10.09 -8.86
C PRO A 15 8.70 10.40 -9.98
N ARG A 16 8.50 11.52 -10.70
CA ARG A 16 9.32 11.92 -11.86
C ARG A 16 10.82 12.00 -11.52
N LEU A 17 11.17 12.55 -10.36
CA LEU A 17 12.56 12.65 -9.91
C LEU A 17 13.14 11.27 -9.60
N SER A 18 12.39 10.38 -8.95
CA SER A 18 12.83 9.02 -8.67
C SER A 18 13.04 8.21 -9.95
N ARG A 19 12.19 8.39 -10.97
CA ARG A 19 12.45 7.82 -12.32
C ARG A 19 13.74 8.37 -12.94
N LYS A 20 13.95 9.69 -12.85
CA LYS A 20 15.17 10.34 -13.39
C LYS A 20 16.44 9.83 -12.71
N PHE A 21 16.40 9.61 -11.40
CA PHE A 21 17.53 9.11 -10.61
C PHE A 21 17.60 7.58 -10.54
N LYS A 22 16.71 6.86 -11.23
CA LYS A 22 16.63 5.39 -11.23
C LYS A 22 16.50 4.79 -9.82
N GLU A 23 15.83 5.50 -8.92
CA GLU A 23 15.60 5.05 -7.55
C GLU A 23 14.54 3.95 -7.53
N GLN A 24 14.89 2.75 -7.09
CA GLN A 24 13.99 1.60 -7.00
C GLN A 24 13.95 1.08 -5.57
N GLY A 25 12.93 0.29 -5.26
CA GLY A 25 12.83 -0.39 -3.97
C GLY A 25 11.40 -0.69 -3.58
N THR A 26 11.27 -1.34 -2.43
CA THR A 26 9.98 -1.72 -1.86
C THR A 26 9.74 -0.91 -0.60
N VAL A 27 8.58 -0.28 -0.50
CA VAL A 27 8.09 0.33 0.74
C VAL A 27 7.15 -0.67 1.39
N LEU A 28 7.38 -1.01 2.65
CA LEU A 28 6.46 -1.84 3.43
C LEU A 28 5.63 -0.92 4.33
N LEU A 29 4.34 -0.80 4.03
CA LEU A 29 3.42 0.01 4.81
C LEU A 29 2.64 -0.87 5.76
N LYS A 30 2.57 -0.46 7.03
CA LYS A 30 1.66 -1.04 8.01
C LYS A 30 0.40 -0.18 8.03
N ILE A 31 -0.70 -0.77 7.61
CA ILE A 31 -1.98 -0.06 7.47
C ILE A 31 -3.03 -0.70 8.38
N TYR A 32 -3.89 0.14 8.95
CA TYR A 32 -5.10 -0.33 9.64
C TYR A 32 -6.27 -0.25 8.67
N ILE A 33 -6.82 -1.41 8.35
CA ILE A 33 -8.01 -1.55 7.50
C ILE A 33 -9.20 -1.65 8.45
N GLU A 34 -10.17 -0.76 8.30
CA GLU A 34 -11.40 -0.73 9.07
C GLU A 34 -12.38 -1.83 8.62
N ALA A 35 -13.42 -2.07 9.42
CA ALA A 35 -14.45 -3.05 9.09
C ALA A 35 -15.25 -2.72 7.80
N ASP A 36 -15.19 -1.48 7.31
CA ASP A 36 -15.80 -1.06 6.04
C ASP A 36 -14.84 -1.20 4.83
N GLY A 37 -13.60 -1.65 5.06
CA GLY A 37 -12.57 -1.80 4.03
C GLY A 37 -11.77 -0.54 3.72
N SER A 38 -12.00 0.56 4.44
CA SER A 38 -11.22 1.80 4.33
C SER A 38 -9.93 1.73 5.16
N VAL A 39 -8.94 2.55 4.79
CA VAL A 39 -7.69 2.67 5.54
C VAL A 39 -7.75 3.91 6.44
N SER A 40 -7.66 3.73 7.75
CA SER A 40 -7.69 4.85 8.72
C SER A 40 -6.30 5.24 9.21
N GLU A 41 -5.35 4.30 9.25
CA GLU A 41 -3.98 4.54 9.71
C GLU A 41 -2.93 3.95 8.76
N ILE A 42 -1.82 4.68 8.55
CA ILE A 42 -0.73 4.30 7.65
C ILE A 42 0.61 4.67 8.29
N GLU A 43 1.39 3.66 8.62
CA GLU A 43 2.76 3.74 9.13
C GLU A 43 3.75 3.17 8.10
N ILE A 44 4.95 3.75 8.02
CA ILE A 44 6.05 3.12 7.27
C ILE A 44 6.67 2.08 8.19
N HIS A 45 6.51 0.80 7.84
CA HIS A 45 7.16 -0.30 8.53
C HIS A 45 8.60 -0.46 8.04
N GLU A 46 8.80 -0.40 6.72
CA GLU A 46 10.12 -0.43 6.09
C GLU A 46 10.15 0.58 4.93
N SER A 47 11.17 1.45 4.92
CA SER A 47 11.39 2.43 3.86
C SER A 47 12.07 1.76 2.67
N SER A 48 11.79 2.24 1.45
CA SER A 48 12.53 1.81 0.26
C SER A 48 13.95 2.40 0.19
N GLY A 49 14.39 3.16 1.20
CA GLY A 49 15.62 3.96 1.17
C GLY A 49 15.49 5.30 0.44
N HIS A 50 14.30 5.61 -0.10
CA HIS A 50 14.05 6.83 -0.87
C HIS A 50 12.75 7.50 -0.41
N SER A 51 12.86 8.63 0.28
CA SER A 51 11.70 9.35 0.85
C SER A 51 10.61 9.72 -0.17
N ARG A 52 10.96 9.89 -1.45
CA ARG A 52 10.01 10.13 -2.55
C ARG A 52 9.15 8.92 -2.85
N LEU A 53 9.74 7.73 -2.83
CA LEU A 53 9.02 6.47 -3.04
C LEU A 53 8.13 6.18 -1.84
N ASP A 54 8.63 6.39 -0.63
CA ASP A 54 7.86 6.25 0.61
C ASP A 54 6.61 7.13 0.63
N GLN A 55 6.76 8.41 0.27
CA GLN A 55 5.64 9.35 0.19
C GLN A 55 4.62 8.95 -0.88
N SER A 56 5.10 8.50 -2.04
CA SER A 56 4.22 8.02 -3.11
C SER A 56 3.44 6.78 -2.70
N ALA A 57 4.10 5.81 -2.06
CA ALA A 57 3.46 4.62 -1.54
C ALA A 57 2.33 4.98 -0.55
N ARG A 58 2.62 5.85 0.43
CA ARG A 58 1.61 6.30 1.41
C ARG A 58 0.42 7.00 0.75
N ALA A 59 0.69 7.89 -0.20
CA ALA A 59 -0.36 8.61 -0.90
C ALA A 59 -1.25 7.67 -1.74
N THR A 60 -0.65 6.66 -2.36
CA THR A 60 -1.36 5.67 -3.17
C THR A 60 -2.25 4.79 -2.29
N VAL A 61 -1.68 4.17 -1.26
CA VAL A 61 -2.38 3.21 -0.40
C VAL A 61 -3.52 3.84 0.39
N LYS A 62 -3.43 5.15 0.70
CA LYS A 62 -4.53 5.89 1.34
C LYS A 62 -5.86 5.84 0.56
N HIS A 63 -5.80 5.66 -0.75
CA HIS A 63 -6.98 5.65 -1.61
C HIS A 63 -7.40 4.24 -2.03
N TRP A 64 -6.68 3.21 -1.59
CA TRP A 64 -7.01 1.84 -1.89
C TRP A 64 -8.17 1.35 -1.03
N GLN A 65 -9.01 0.49 -1.63
CA GLN A 65 -10.02 -0.24 -0.89
C GLN A 65 -9.55 -1.66 -0.64
N TYR A 66 -9.87 -2.14 0.56
CA TYR A 66 -9.48 -3.45 1.03
C TYR A 66 -10.71 -4.25 1.44
N GLN A 67 -10.54 -5.58 1.47
CA GLN A 67 -11.55 -6.46 2.03
C GLN A 67 -11.30 -6.56 3.54
N PRO A 68 -12.29 -6.23 4.38
CA PRO A 68 -12.13 -6.33 5.82
C PRO A 68 -11.96 -7.80 6.24
N ALA A 69 -11.27 -8.02 7.36
CA ALA A 69 -11.26 -9.34 7.98
C ALA A 69 -12.65 -9.63 8.58
N THR A 70 -13.05 -10.89 8.63
CA THR A 70 -14.31 -11.30 9.25
C THR A 70 -14.05 -12.23 10.44
N GLN A 71 -14.66 -11.92 11.57
CA GLN A 71 -14.68 -12.78 12.75
C GLN A 71 -16.14 -13.08 13.12
N ASP A 72 -16.49 -14.36 13.21
CA ASP A 72 -17.85 -14.82 13.50
C ASP A 72 -18.94 -14.24 12.56
N GLY A 73 -18.57 -13.98 11.30
CA GLY A 73 -19.45 -13.38 10.29
C GLY A 73 -19.57 -11.85 10.37
N GLN A 74 -18.89 -11.20 11.31
CA GLN A 74 -18.84 -9.76 11.44
C GLN A 74 -17.52 -9.20 10.90
N ALA A 75 -17.59 -8.14 10.09
CA ALA A 75 -16.41 -7.45 9.62
C ALA A 75 -15.71 -6.73 10.77
N ILE A 76 -14.38 -6.88 10.85
CA ILE A 76 -13.54 -6.31 11.89
C ILE A 76 -12.34 -5.59 11.27
N GLY A 77 -11.87 -4.56 11.97
CA GLY A 77 -10.66 -3.86 11.59
C GLY A 77 -9.40 -4.66 11.96
N TYR A 78 -8.36 -4.58 11.13
CA TYR A 78 -7.12 -5.32 11.32
C TYR A 78 -5.90 -4.60 10.74
N TRP A 79 -4.73 -4.93 11.29
CA TRP A 79 -3.45 -4.47 10.76
C TRP A 79 -2.98 -5.35 9.60
N TYR A 80 -2.53 -4.73 8.52
CA TYR A 80 -1.98 -5.39 7.34
C TYR A 80 -0.65 -4.76 6.91
N LEU A 81 0.28 -5.60 6.45
CA LEU A 81 1.54 -5.15 5.84
C LEU A 81 1.39 -5.16 4.33
N GLN A 82 1.27 -3.97 3.73
CA GLN A 82 1.15 -3.75 2.30
C GLN A 82 2.53 -3.46 1.69
N PRO A 83 3.11 -4.38 0.90
CA PRO A 83 4.29 -4.08 0.11
C PRO A 83 3.91 -3.23 -1.11
N VAL A 84 4.71 -2.19 -1.38
CA VAL A 84 4.59 -1.31 -2.55
C VAL A 84 5.91 -1.31 -3.30
N ASN A 85 5.95 -1.95 -4.47
CA ASN A 85 7.16 -2.12 -5.25
C ASN A 85 7.31 -1.03 -6.32
N PHE A 86 8.46 -0.37 -6.35
CA PHE A 86 8.87 0.55 -7.42
C PHE A 86 10.00 -0.05 -8.24
N ALA A 87 9.67 -0.53 -9.43
CA ALA A 87 10.62 -1.06 -10.39
C ALA A 87 10.56 -0.31 -11.73
N LEU A 88 11.72 -0.07 -12.34
CA LEU A 88 11.85 0.40 -13.71
C LEU A 88 12.13 -0.83 -14.56
N ASN A 89 11.17 -1.17 -15.43
CA ASN A 89 11.34 -2.23 -16.43
C ASN A 89 12.29 -1.79 -17.55
#